data_AF-A0A6N2YSI3-F1
#
_entry.id   AF-A0A6N2YSI3-F1
#
_cell.length_a   1.000
_cell.length_b   1.000
_cell.length_c   1.000
_cell.angle_alpha   90.00
_cell.angle_beta   90.00
_cell.angle_gamma   90.00
#
_symmetry.space_group_name_H-M   'P 1'
#
loop_
_entity.id
_entity.type
_entity.pdbx_description
1 polymer ?
#
loop_
_entity_poly.entity_id
_entity_poly.type
_entity_poly.pdbx_seq_one_letter_code
_entity_poly.pdbx_strand_id
1 'polypeptide(L)'
;MYAKDEKQTRYNVEMQVERKPALGKRSRYYQSQMDMEMLLTGEDYTELPNTYVIFICDFDPFGKDKYRYTFRTTCQESENVDLEDGRTTVFLNTRGKNESEVPGELVTFLQYMKEDLEGSEKEFHDPYVEQLQKFVRNVKGSREMEERFMIFEEMLKEERAAGFAKGRAEGVAEGRISESKDTLLLFLQNLGTVPKVLSDQIEEQGDLDVLKEWLRLAFKSKSVEEFAKKIK
;
A
#
# COMPACT_ATOMS: atom_id res chain seq x y z
N MET A 1 -8.60 4.32 16.60
CA MET A 1 -9.04 2.91 16.55
C MET A 1 -10.41 2.83 17.19
N TYR A 2 -11.40 2.19 16.56
CA TYR A 2 -12.71 1.94 17.15
C TYR A 2 -12.79 0.50 17.64
N ALA A 3 -13.21 0.29 18.87
CA ALA A 3 -13.40 -1.04 19.46
C ALA A 3 -14.75 -1.13 20.17
N LYS A 4 -15.19 -2.36 20.42
CA LYS A 4 -16.49 -2.68 21.01
C LYS A 4 -16.34 -3.87 21.96
N ASP A 5 -16.97 -3.81 23.13
CA ASP A 5 -17.00 -4.94 24.07
C ASP A 5 -18.32 -5.74 24.01
N GLU A 6 -18.41 -6.80 24.81
CA GLU A 6 -19.59 -7.68 24.89
C GLU A 6 -20.87 -6.94 25.31
N LYS A 7 -20.72 -5.82 26.05
CA LYS A 7 -21.83 -4.95 26.50
C LYS A 7 -22.17 -3.86 25.49
N GLN A 8 -21.65 -3.94 24.26
CA GLN A 8 -21.80 -2.94 23.20
C GLN A 8 -21.12 -1.59 23.47
N THR A 9 -20.36 -1.44 24.56
CA THR A 9 -19.63 -0.20 24.88
C THR A 9 -18.67 0.12 23.74
N ARG A 10 -18.64 1.39 23.32
CA ARG A 10 -17.78 1.85 22.21
C ARG A 10 -16.54 2.55 22.74
N TYR A 11 -15.41 2.26 22.11
CA TYR A 11 -14.11 2.82 22.48
C TYR A 11 -13.47 3.46 21.26
N ASN A 12 -13.12 4.74 21.35
CA ASN A 12 -12.20 5.39 20.42
C ASN A 12 -10.85 5.57 21.13
N VAL A 13 -9.80 4.92 20.60
CA VAL A 13 -8.45 5.03 21.14
C VAL A 13 -7.55 5.75 20.13
N GLU A 14 -6.82 6.77 20.59
CA GLU A 14 -5.86 7.52 19.79
C GLU A 14 -4.54 7.76 20.55
N MET A 15 -3.41 7.57 19.87
CA MET A 15 -2.08 7.90 20.40
C MET A 15 -1.65 9.32 20.00
N GLN A 16 -1.06 10.07 20.94
CA GLN A 16 -0.52 11.41 20.74
C GLN A 16 0.97 11.44 21.10
N VAL A 17 1.83 11.54 20.10
CA VAL A 17 3.29 11.73 20.30
C VAL A 17 3.61 13.21 20.54
N GLU A 18 2.86 14.10 19.91
CA GLU A 18 3.06 15.55 20.01
C GLU A 18 1.88 16.25 20.70
N ARG A 19 2.20 17.38 21.35
CA ARG A 19 1.21 18.18 22.06
C ARG A 19 0.31 18.95 21.08
N LYS A 20 -0.77 18.32 20.65
CA LYS A 20 -1.80 18.96 19.83
C LYS A 20 -2.75 19.80 20.69
N PRO A 21 -3.15 21.00 20.24
CA PRO A 21 -4.11 21.81 20.98
C PRO A 21 -5.49 21.15 21.01
N ALA A 22 -6.31 21.61 21.97
CA ALA A 22 -7.75 21.35 22.03
C ALA A 22 -8.18 19.87 22.17
N LEU A 23 -7.42 19.07 22.93
CA LEU A 23 -7.75 17.67 23.23
C LEU A 23 -9.21 17.46 23.71
N GLY A 24 -9.73 18.35 24.57
CA GLY A 24 -11.13 18.27 25.01
C GLY A 24 -12.17 18.57 23.92
N LYS A 25 -11.88 19.45 22.95
CA LYS A 25 -12.78 19.67 21.81
C LYS A 25 -12.78 18.46 20.88
N ARG A 26 -11.62 17.83 20.70
CA ARG A 26 -11.46 16.62 19.90
C ARG A 26 -12.17 15.43 20.53
N SER A 27 -12.05 15.26 21.85
CA SER A 27 -12.79 14.20 22.56
C SER A 27 -14.30 14.34 22.36
N ARG A 28 -14.83 15.57 22.48
CA ARG A 28 -16.25 15.85 22.20
C ARG A 28 -16.64 15.50 20.77
N TYR A 29 -15.81 15.82 19.79
CA TYR A 29 -16.07 15.48 18.39
C TYR A 29 -16.11 13.97 18.15
N TYR A 30 -15.21 13.19 18.75
CA TYR A 30 -15.25 11.72 18.63
C TYR A 30 -16.45 11.11 19.33
N GLN A 31 -16.84 11.64 20.49
CA GLN A 31 -18.07 11.21 21.16
C GLN A 31 -19.29 11.42 20.24
N SER A 32 -19.43 12.62 19.68
CA SER A 32 -20.53 12.93 18.75
C SER A 32 -20.54 12.03 17.51
N GLN A 33 -19.37 11.66 16.97
CA GLN A 33 -19.33 10.73 15.84
C GLN A 33 -19.81 9.33 16.23
N MET A 34 -19.40 8.83 17.40
CA MET A 34 -19.88 7.54 17.89
C MET A 34 -21.40 7.56 18.08
N ASP A 35 -21.95 8.60 18.71
CA ASP A 35 -23.40 8.71 18.91
C ASP A 35 -24.17 8.76 17.58
N MET A 36 -23.65 9.50 16.58
CA MET A 36 -24.26 9.61 15.24
C MET A 36 -24.20 8.29 14.45
N GLU A 37 -23.13 7.51 14.60
CA GLU A 37 -23.03 6.18 13.96
C GLU A 37 -24.00 5.18 14.58
N MET A 38 -24.32 5.34 15.87
CA MET A 38 -25.24 4.44 16.58
C MET A 38 -26.70 4.79 16.31
N LEU A 39 -27.07 6.07 16.32
CA LEU A 39 -28.46 6.51 16.08
C LEU A 39 -28.80 6.51 14.58
N LEU A 40 -28.98 5.34 14.00
CA LEU A 40 -29.64 5.18 12.71
C LEU A 40 -31.15 5.46 12.84
N THR A 41 -31.79 5.88 11.75
CA THR A 41 -33.19 6.30 11.75
C THR A 41 -34.12 5.27 12.38
N GLY A 42 -34.69 5.59 13.55
CA GLY A 42 -35.71 4.78 14.24
C GLY A 42 -35.27 4.15 15.58
N GLU A 43 -34.03 4.33 16.03
CA GLU A 43 -33.56 3.80 17.32
C GLU A 43 -33.87 4.73 18.52
N ASP A 44 -34.08 4.14 19.70
CA ASP A 44 -34.36 4.87 20.96
C ASP A 44 -33.05 5.32 21.63
N TYR A 45 -33.08 6.47 22.30
CA TYR A 45 -31.93 6.98 23.05
C TYR A 45 -31.52 6.07 24.22
N THR A 46 -32.42 5.24 24.76
CA THR A 46 -32.08 4.26 25.80
C THR A 46 -31.11 3.18 25.32
N GLU A 47 -31.02 2.98 24.00
CA GLU A 47 -30.14 1.98 23.39
C GLU A 47 -28.72 2.52 23.14
N LEU A 48 -28.46 3.81 23.42
CA LEU A 48 -27.13 4.37 23.30
C LEU A 48 -26.16 3.67 24.25
N PRO A 49 -25.11 3.00 23.73
CA PRO A 49 -24.15 2.34 24.58
C PRO A 49 -23.25 3.37 25.27
N ASN A 50 -22.64 2.95 26.38
CA ASN A 50 -21.56 3.72 26.99
C ASN A 50 -20.42 3.95 26.00
N THR A 51 -19.78 5.11 26.08
CA THR A 51 -18.74 5.54 25.15
C THR A 51 -17.49 6.02 25.85
N TYR A 52 -16.34 5.54 25.37
CA TYR A 52 -15.03 5.88 25.88
C TYR A 52 -14.19 6.52 24.77
N VAL A 53 -13.64 7.70 25.04
CA VAL A 53 -12.55 8.27 24.23
C VAL A 53 -11.27 8.22 25.04
N ILE A 54 -10.28 7.47 24.57
CA ILE A 54 -9.02 7.21 25.26
C ILE A 54 -7.87 7.80 24.45
N PHE A 55 -7.16 8.76 25.04
CA PHE A 55 -5.92 9.28 24.48
C PHE A 55 -4.72 8.69 25.21
N ILE A 56 -3.80 8.08 24.48
CA ILE A 56 -2.49 7.66 25.02
C ILE A 56 -1.47 8.74 24.61
N CYS A 57 -0.97 9.51 25.57
CA CYS A 57 -0.09 10.65 25.33
C CYS A 57 1.35 10.32 25.75
N ASP A 58 2.32 10.56 24.88
CA ASP A 58 3.75 10.50 25.24
C ASP A 58 4.25 11.76 25.98
N PHE A 59 3.33 12.50 26.58
CA PHE A 59 3.58 13.71 27.36
C PHE A 59 2.47 13.84 28.39
N ASP A 60 2.70 14.64 29.44
CA ASP A 60 1.64 14.96 30.39
C ASP A 60 0.68 16.02 29.79
N PRO A 61 -0.58 15.65 29.45
CA PRO A 61 -1.51 16.59 28.85
C PRO A 61 -2.00 17.67 29.83
N PHE A 62 -1.93 17.45 31.14
CA PHE A 62 -2.50 18.35 32.16
C PHE A 62 -1.49 18.88 33.20
N GLY A 63 -0.25 18.40 33.16
CA GLY A 63 0.84 18.86 34.04
C GLY A 63 0.58 18.52 35.50
N LYS A 64 0.05 17.33 35.79
CA LYS A 64 -0.20 16.84 37.16
C LYS A 64 0.54 15.55 37.49
N ASP A 65 1.44 15.11 36.62
CA ASP A 65 2.29 13.93 36.80
C ASP A 65 1.50 12.63 37.07
N LYS A 66 0.25 12.52 36.60
CA LYS A 66 -0.57 11.30 36.77
C LYS A 66 -0.51 10.41 35.53
N TYR A 67 -0.50 9.10 35.73
CA TYR A 67 -0.61 8.10 34.65
C TYR A 67 -1.98 8.10 33.98
N ARG A 68 -3.04 8.44 34.73
CA ARG A 68 -4.42 8.41 34.24
C ARG A 68 -5.20 9.65 34.69
N TYR A 69 -5.89 10.26 33.73
CA TYR A 69 -6.89 11.30 33.95
C TYR A 69 -8.22 10.83 33.39
N THR A 70 -9.25 10.80 34.21
CA THR A 70 -10.61 10.41 33.78
C THR A 70 -11.53 11.61 33.94
N PHE A 71 -12.26 11.93 32.88
CA PHE A 71 -13.24 13.01 32.85
C PHE A 71 -14.62 12.44 32.57
N ARG A 72 -15.58 12.83 33.40
CA ARG A 72 -17.02 12.58 33.29
C ARG A 72 -17.77 13.86 33.60
N THR A 73 -19.02 13.94 33.16
CA THR A 73 -19.91 15.05 33.53
C THR A 73 -20.20 15.00 35.03
N THR A 74 -20.21 16.15 35.70
CA THR A 74 -20.53 16.28 37.13
C THR A 74 -21.54 17.41 37.31
N CYS A 75 -22.49 17.24 38.22
CA CYS A 75 -23.42 18.30 38.60
C CYS A 75 -22.70 19.33 39.47
N GLN A 76 -22.85 20.62 39.15
CA GLN A 76 -22.16 21.69 39.88
C GLN A 76 -22.86 22.02 41.20
N GLU A 77 -24.16 21.77 41.27
CA GLU A 77 -25.04 22.09 42.39
C GLU A 77 -25.08 20.97 43.45
N SER A 78 -24.71 19.74 43.07
CA SER A 78 -24.78 18.56 43.95
C SER A 78 -23.74 17.52 43.59
N GLU A 79 -22.92 17.13 44.57
CA GLU A 79 -21.87 16.12 44.39
C GLU A 79 -22.40 14.68 44.23
N ASN A 80 -23.67 14.44 44.57
CA ASN A 80 -24.28 13.10 44.57
C ASN A 80 -25.25 12.86 43.41
N VAL A 81 -25.23 13.72 42.39
CA VAL A 81 -26.08 13.59 41.20
C VAL A 81 -25.22 13.22 40.01
N ASP A 82 -25.48 12.04 39.45
CA ASP A 82 -24.90 11.59 38.19
C ASP A 82 -25.90 11.86 37.05
N LEU A 83 -25.40 12.37 35.93
CA LEU A 83 -26.20 12.55 34.71
C LEU A 83 -26.43 11.22 34.00
N GLU A 84 -25.61 10.21 34.29
CA GLU A 84 -25.66 8.88 33.67
C GLU A 84 -25.60 8.93 32.13
N ASP A 85 -24.88 9.91 31.57
CA ASP A 85 -24.78 10.15 30.12
C ASP A 85 -23.91 9.11 29.37
N GLY A 86 -23.36 8.12 30.10
CA GLY A 86 -22.56 7.04 29.55
C GLY A 86 -21.20 7.45 28.96
N ARG A 87 -20.83 8.73 29.00
CA ARG A 87 -19.64 9.26 28.32
C ARG A 87 -18.45 9.37 29.27
N THR A 88 -17.35 8.72 28.89
CA THR A 88 -16.08 8.83 29.63
C THR A 88 -14.95 9.24 28.69
N THR A 89 -14.15 10.23 29.09
CA THR A 89 -12.88 10.55 28.41
C THR A 89 -11.72 10.18 29.31
N VAL A 90 -10.78 9.39 28.81
CA VAL A 90 -9.58 8.98 29.54
C VAL A 90 -8.35 9.52 28.82
N PHE A 91 -7.42 10.11 29.56
CA PHE A 91 -6.07 10.40 29.09
C PHE A 91 -5.09 9.55 29.88
N LEU A 92 -4.33 8.74 29.17
CA LEU A 92 -3.22 7.97 29.69
C LEU A 92 -1.92 8.69 29.35
N ASN A 93 -1.06 8.88 30.34
CA ASN A 93 0.18 9.61 30.23
C ASN A 93 1.34 8.65 30.49
N THR A 94 2.19 8.44 29.49
CA THR A 94 3.37 7.56 29.60
C THR A 94 4.43 8.08 30.58
N ARG A 95 4.33 9.34 30.98
CA ARG A 95 5.24 10.04 31.90
C ARG A 95 4.65 10.27 33.29
N GLY A 96 3.61 9.52 33.66
CA GLY A 96 3.06 9.55 35.01
C GLY A 96 4.09 9.17 36.08
N LYS A 97 3.84 9.57 37.33
CA LYS A 97 4.74 9.31 38.47
C LYS A 97 4.02 8.74 39.69
N ASN A 98 2.71 8.54 39.60
CA ASN A 98 1.85 8.07 40.70
C ASN A 98 1.55 6.57 40.56
N GLU A 99 2.58 5.73 40.48
CA GLU A 99 2.44 4.28 40.24
C GLU A 99 1.52 3.58 41.24
N SER A 100 1.53 4.03 42.50
CA SER A 100 0.68 3.48 43.57
C SER A 100 -0.83 3.81 43.43
N GLU A 101 -1.21 4.74 42.54
CA GLU A 101 -2.61 5.16 42.35
C GLU A 101 -3.31 4.42 41.19
N VAL A 102 -2.60 3.58 40.44
CA VAL A 102 -3.10 2.87 39.26
C VAL A 102 -2.66 1.41 39.26
N PRO A 103 -3.34 0.52 38.50
CA PRO A 103 -2.90 -0.87 38.36
C PRO A 103 -1.48 -0.96 37.81
N GLY A 104 -0.68 -1.89 38.34
CA GLY A 104 0.72 -2.06 37.94
C GLY A 104 0.84 -2.43 36.46
N GLU A 105 -0.08 -3.23 35.94
CA GLU A 105 -0.13 -3.64 34.53
C GLU A 105 -0.31 -2.42 33.60
N LEU A 106 -1.08 -1.41 34.05
CA LEU A 106 -1.24 -0.16 33.30
C LEU A 106 0.06 0.65 33.28
N VAL A 107 0.80 0.67 34.40
CA VAL A 107 2.11 1.33 34.48
C VAL A 107 3.08 0.64 33.51
N THR A 108 3.18 -0.69 33.56
CA THR A 108 4.06 -1.46 32.67
C THR A 108 3.72 -1.23 31.20
N PHE A 109 2.42 -1.27 30.85
CA PHE A 109 1.96 -0.96 29.50
C PHE A 109 2.36 0.44 29.04
N LEU A 110 2.19 1.46 29.90
CA LEU A 110 2.52 2.84 29.56
C LEU A 110 4.03 3.09 29.48
N GLN A 111 4.83 2.39 30.28
CA GLN A 111 6.28 2.39 30.19
C GLN A 111 6.75 1.74 28.88
N TYR A 112 6.16 0.60 28.50
CA TYR A 112 6.41 -0.03 27.20
C TYR A 112 6.12 0.94 26.03
N MET A 113 4.98 1.64 26.07
CA MET A 113 4.57 2.59 25.04
C MET A 113 5.47 3.84 24.92
N LYS A 114 6.26 4.14 25.96
CA LYS A 114 7.23 5.25 25.99
C LYS A 114 8.54 4.90 25.28
N GLU A 115 8.91 3.63 25.28
CA GLU A 115 10.21 3.20 24.79
C GLU A 115 10.26 3.22 23.24
N ASP A 116 11.43 3.59 22.70
CA ASP A 116 11.71 3.45 21.27
C ASP A 116 11.76 1.97 20.84
N LEU A 117 11.88 1.70 19.53
CA LEU A 117 11.91 0.34 18.97
C LEU A 117 12.82 -0.64 19.73
N GLU A 118 14.04 -0.23 20.08
CA GLU A 118 14.99 -1.06 20.83
C GLU A 118 14.58 -1.27 22.30
N GLY A 119 13.95 -0.28 22.93
CA GLY A 119 13.47 -0.38 24.31
C GLY A 119 12.18 -1.18 24.43
N SER A 120 11.35 -1.18 23.39
CA SER A 120 10.14 -2.01 23.29
C SER A 120 10.44 -3.51 23.16
N GLU A 121 11.68 -3.91 22.92
CA GLU A 121 12.11 -5.32 22.86
C GLU A 121 12.66 -5.84 24.20
N LYS A 122 12.74 -4.98 25.23
CA LYS A 122 13.14 -5.36 26.59
C LYS A 122 12.14 -6.32 27.22
N GLU A 123 12.59 -7.06 28.23
CA GLU A 123 11.74 -7.93 29.03
C GLU A 123 10.99 -7.08 30.07
N PHE A 124 9.66 -7.06 30.00
CA PHE A 124 8.80 -6.30 30.92
C PHE A 124 8.20 -7.16 32.04
N HIS A 125 8.44 -8.49 32.01
CA HIS A 125 7.91 -9.50 32.95
C HIS A 125 6.40 -9.36 33.23
N ASP A 126 5.66 -8.89 32.24
CA ASP A 126 4.21 -8.71 32.28
C ASP A 126 3.59 -9.55 31.15
N PRO A 127 2.75 -10.55 31.46
CA PRO A 127 2.19 -11.46 30.46
C PRO A 127 1.39 -10.75 29.36
N TYR A 128 0.77 -9.60 29.67
CA TYR A 128 0.01 -8.83 28.70
C TYR A 128 0.94 -8.08 27.76
N VAL A 129 1.98 -7.42 28.28
CA VAL A 129 2.99 -6.73 27.45
C VAL A 129 3.74 -7.73 26.56
N GLU A 130 4.07 -8.91 27.08
CA GLU A 130 4.71 -9.97 26.27
C GLU A 130 3.81 -10.48 25.13
N GLN A 131 2.51 -10.64 25.37
CA GLN A 131 1.56 -10.97 24.31
C GLN A 131 1.47 -9.86 23.26
N LEU A 132 1.48 -8.60 23.71
CA LEU A 132 1.44 -7.45 22.83
C LEU A 132 2.71 -7.33 21.97
N GLN A 133 3.88 -7.56 22.55
CA GLN A 133 5.16 -7.65 21.83
C GLN A 133 5.11 -8.73 20.74
N LYS A 134 4.62 -9.93 21.07
CA LYS A 134 4.45 -11.02 20.09
C LYS A 134 3.51 -10.63 18.95
N PHE A 135 2.39 -9.99 19.27
CA PHE A 135 1.45 -9.51 18.27
C PHE A 135 2.06 -8.44 17.35
N VAL A 136 2.73 -7.44 17.92
CA VAL A 136 3.40 -6.37 17.15
C VAL A 136 4.49 -6.94 16.24
N ARG A 137 5.31 -7.88 16.71
CA ARG A 137 6.31 -8.57 15.87
C ARG A 137 5.66 -9.30 14.70
N ASN A 138 4.56 -10.02 14.94
CA ASN A 138 3.83 -10.73 13.88
C ASN A 138 3.25 -9.78 12.82
N VAL A 139 2.63 -8.67 13.24
CA VAL A 139 2.06 -7.67 12.32
C VAL A 139 3.14 -6.99 11.48
N LYS A 140 4.28 -6.61 12.09
CA LYS A 140 5.41 -6.04 11.36
C LYS A 140 5.97 -7.01 10.32
N GLY A 141 6.18 -8.27 10.72
CA GLY A 141 6.63 -9.32 9.80
C GLY A 141 5.65 -9.54 8.63
N SER A 142 4.33 -9.44 8.89
CA SER A 142 3.31 -9.54 7.83
C SER A 142 3.36 -8.36 6.86
N ARG A 143 3.54 -7.12 7.35
CA ARG A 143 3.55 -5.93 6.48
C ARG A 143 4.80 -5.87 5.61
N GLU A 144 5.97 -6.21 6.16
CA GLU A 144 7.19 -6.35 5.37
C GLU A 144 7.06 -7.45 4.31
N MET A 145 6.36 -8.54 4.64
CA MET A 145 6.09 -9.62 3.69
C MET A 145 5.13 -9.19 2.58
N GLU A 146 4.10 -8.41 2.90
CA GLU A 146 3.16 -7.83 1.93
C GLU A 146 3.84 -6.84 0.98
N GLU A 147 4.69 -5.96 1.50
CA GLU A 147 5.51 -5.03 0.70
C GLU A 147 6.47 -5.78 -0.26
N ARG A 148 7.14 -6.84 0.23
CA ARG A 148 7.99 -7.69 -0.62
C ARG A 148 7.19 -8.41 -1.71
N PHE A 149 5.97 -8.84 -1.42
CA PHE A 149 5.10 -9.51 -2.38
C PHE A 149 4.64 -8.54 -3.48
N MET A 150 4.28 -7.30 -3.12
CA MET A 150 3.91 -6.25 -4.09
C MET A 150 5.06 -5.93 -5.06
N ILE A 151 6.28 -5.75 -4.55
CA ILE A 151 7.47 -5.49 -5.37
C ILE A 151 7.73 -6.65 -6.34
N PHE A 152 7.59 -7.90 -5.87
CA PHE A 152 7.78 -9.09 -6.70
C PHE A 152 6.73 -9.20 -7.82
N GLU A 153 5.46 -8.90 -7.54
CA GLU A 153 4.41 -8.86 -8.57
C GLU A 153 4.64 -7.77 -9.63
N GLU A 154 5.13 -6.60 -9.21
CA GLU A 154 5.47 -5.50 -10.10
C GLU A 154 6.63 -5.89 -11.04
N MET A 155 7.71 -6.46 -10.49
CA MET A 155 8.82 -7.00 -11.29
C MET A 155 8.37 -8.05 -12.32
N LEU A 156 7.47 -8.97 -11.94
CA LEU A 156 6.92 -9.97 -12.85
C LEU A 156 6.07 -9.35 -13.98
N LYS A 157 5.33 -8.27 -13.70
CA LYS A 157 4.58 -7.52 -14.72
C LYS A 157 5.53 -6.82 -15.69
N GLU A 158 6.59 -6.20 -15.19
CA GLU A 158 7.62 -5.55 -16.01
C GLU A 158 8.33 -6.56 -16.92
N GLU A 159 8.75 -7.71 -16.40
CA GLU A 159 9.37 -8.77 -17.22
C GLU A 159 8.45 -9.27 -18.33
N ARG A 160 7.16 -9.50 -18.02
CA ARG A 160 6.17 -9.89 -19.04
C ARG A 160 6.02 -8.80 -20.10
N ALA A 161 5.89 -7.54 -19.69
CA ALA A 161 5.76 -6.42 -20.61
C ALA A 161 6.99 -6.27 -21.52
N ALA A 162 8.19 -6.42 -20.97
CA ALA A 162 9.45 -6.42 -21.72
C ALA A 162 9.52 -7.60 -22.71
N GLY A 163 9.10 -8.80 -22.29
CA GLY A 163 9.01 -9.98 -23.16
C GLY A 163 8.03 -9.78 -24.33
N PHE A 164 6.85 -9.24 -24.07
CA PHE A 164 5.88 -8.90 -25.12
C PHE A 164 6.41 -7.82 -26.07
N ALA A 165 7.05 -6.77 -25.54
CA ALA A 165 7.62 -5.71 -26.36
C ALA A 165 8.74 -6.23 -27.27
N LYS A 166 9.62 -7.08 -26.73
CA LYS A 166 10.68 -7.74 -27.50
C LYS A 166 10.10 -8.64 -28.60
N GLY A 167 9.17 -9.53 -28.27
CA GLY A 167 8.54 -10.42 -29.24
C GLY A 167 7.78 -9.66 -30.34
N ARG A 168 7.14 -8.54 -30.01
CA ARG A 168 6.51 -7.66 -31.00
C ARG A 168 7.56 -7.00 -31.91
N ALA A 169 8.66 -6.51 -31.35
CA ALA A 169 9.72 -5.88 -32.13
C ALA A 169 10.38 -6.89 -33.10
N GLU A 170 10.66 -8.10 -32.62
CA GLU A 170 11.18 -9.21 -33.45
C GLU A 170 10.20 -9.57 -34.56
N GLY A 171 8.92 -9.77 -34.25
CA GLY A 171 7.90 -10.10 -35.27
C GLY A 171 7.69 -8.99 -36.32
N VAL A 172 7.80 -7.71 -35.94
CA VAL A 172 7.76 -6.58 -36.89
C VAL A 172 9.00 -6.57 -37.79
N ALA A 173 10.18 -6.88 -37.25
CA ALA A 173 11.41 -6.94 -38.02
C ALA A 173 11.37 -8.09 -39.05
N GLU A 174 10.95 -9.28 -38.63
CA GLU A 174 10.75 -10.44 -39.52
C GLU A 174 9.71 -10.15 -40.61
N GLY A 175 8.58 -9.52 -40.26
CA GLY A 175 7.56 -9.13 -41.23
C GLY A 175 8.07 -8.19 -42.32
N ARG A 176 8.91 -7.21 -41.97
CA ARG A 176 9.52 -6.27 -42.94
C ARG A 176 10.49 -6.95 -43.89
N ILE A 177 11.24 -7.95 -43.40
CA ILE A 177 12.15 -8.74 -44.22
C ILE A 177 11.34 -9.58 -45.21
N SER A 178 10.30 -10.28 -44.75
CA SER A 178 9.41 -11.06 -45.62
C SER A 178 8.76 -10.21 -46.71
N GLU A 179 8.16 -9.07 -46.33
CA GLU A 179 7.52 -8.16 -47.29
C GLU A 179 8.51 -7.62 -48.34
N SER A 180 9.75 -7.32 -47.94
CA SER A 180 10.79 -6.86 -48.87
C SER A 180 11.21 -7.94 -49.86
N LYS A 181 11.29 -9.20 -49.43
CA LYS A 181 11.55 -10.35 -50.31
C LYS A 181 10.42 -10.54 -51.32
N ASP A 182 9.19 -10.58 -50.83
CA ASP A 182 7.99 -10.74 -51.67
C ASP A 182 7.91 -9.64 -52.73
N THR A 183 8.14 -8.39 -52.32
CA THR A 183 8.15 -7.23 -53.22
C THR A 183 9.25 -7.34 -54.27
N LEU A 184 10.46 -7.74 -53.89
CA LEU A 184 11.58 -7.91 -54.80
C LEU A 184 11.30 -9.03 -55.82
N LEU A 185 10.82 -10.17 -55.37
CA LEU A 185 10.48 -11.31 -56.24
C LEU A 185 9.37 -10.94 -57.22
N LEU A 186 8.30 -10.29 -56.74
CA LEU A 186 7.21 -9.82 -57.58
C LEU A 186 7.69 -8.84 -58.66
N PHE A 187 8.60 -7.92 -58.29
CA PHE A 187 9.16 -6.98 -59.25
C PHE A 187 10.03 -7.69 -60.31
N LEU A 188 10.88 -8.63 -59.90
CA LEU A 188 11.73 -9.39 -60.83
C LEU A 188 10.90 -10.26 -61.78
N GLN A 189 9.77 -10.81 -61.34
CA GLN A 189 8.84 -11.55 -62.21
C GLN A 189 8.29 -10.68 -63.35
N ASN A 190 8.13 -9.37 -63.14
CA ASN A 190 7.72 -8.44 -64.21
C ASN A 190 8.84 -8.18 -65.23
N LEU A 191 10.11 -8.38 -64.86
CA LEU A 191 11.27 -8.22 -65.75
C LEU A 191 11.62 -9.52 -66.51
N GLY A 192 11.07 -10.66 -66.12
CA GLY A 192 11.29 -11.95 -66.77
C GLY A 192 11.18 -13.14 -65.81
N THR A 193 11.51 -14.34 -66.30
CA THR A 193 11.48 -15.56 -65.49
C THR A 193 12.59 -15.53 -64.44
N VAL A 194 12.23 -15.59 -63.16
CA VAL A 194 13.19 -15.63 -62.03
C VAL A 194 13.77 -17.04 -61.90
N PRO A 195 15.10 -17.25 -62.07
CA PRO A 195 15.72 -18.54 -61.85
C PRO A 195 15.61 -18.98 -60.40
N LYS A 196 15.41 -20.28 -60.16
CA LYS A 196 15.25 -20.84 -58.81
C LYS A 196 16.41 -20.48 -57.87
N VAL A 197 17.65 -20.55 -58.36
CA VAL A 197 18.86 -20.18 -57.61
C VAL A 197 18.81 -18.73 -57.09
N LEU A 198 18.26 -17.80 -57.89
CA LEU A 198 18.13 -16.40 -57.51
C LEU A 198 17.00 -16.22 -56.48
N SER A 199 15.90 -16.95 -56.63
CA SER A 199 14.80 -16.96 -55.66
C SER A 199 15.28 -17.46 -54.30
N ASP A 200 15.98 -18.59 -54.26
CA ASP A 200 16.53 -19.17 -53.03
C ASP A 200 17.51 -18.19 -52.36
N GLN A 201 18.36 -17.51 -53.14
CA GLN A 201 19.27 -16.48 -52.63
C GLN A 201 18.54 -15.28 -52.00
N ILE A 202 17.37 -14.89 -52.51
CA ILE A 202 16.52 -13.82 -51.94
C ILE A 202 15.83 -14.31 -50.66
N GLU A 203 15.33 -15.54 -50.66
CA GLU A 203 14.70 -16.15 -49.50
C GLU A 203 15.67 -16.36 -48.32
N GLU A 204 16.93 -16.66 -48.60
CA GLU A 204 17.95 -16.81 -47.56
C GLU A 204 18.46 -15.47 -47.00
N GLN A 205 18.16 -14.34 -47.65
CA GLN A 205 18.66 -13.04 -47.20
C GLN A 205 17.94 -12.56 -45.94
N GLY A 206 18.66 -12.50 -44.81
CA GLY A 206 18.13 -12.03 -43.53
C GLY A 206 18.33 -10.53 -43.28
N ASP A 207 19.16 -9.84 -44.07
CA ASP A 207 19.47 -8.43 -43.87
C ASP A 207 18.52 -7.53 -44.68
N LEU A 208 17.72 -6.75 -43.95
CA LEU A 208 16.75 -5.82 -44.53
C LEU A 208 17.40 -4.72 -45.37
N ASP A 209 18.59 -4.25 -45.01
CA ASP A 209 19.26 -3.17 -45.76
C ASP A 209 19.89 -3.69 -47.05
N VAL A 210 20.37 -4.93 -47.05
CA VAL A 210 20.76 -5.63 -48.29
C VAL A 210 19.56 -5.82 -49.21
N LEU A 211 18.41 -6.24 -48.68
CA LEU A 211 17.18 -6.38 -49.47
C LEU A 211 16.70 -5.05 -50.07
N LYS A 212 16.80 -3.93 -49.34
CA LYS A 212 16.50 -2.59 -49.86
C LYS A 212 17.45 -2.19 -50.99
N GLU A 213 18.74 -2.48 -50.87
CA GLU A 213 19.69 -2.23 -51.96
C GLU A 213 19.38 -3.12 -53.18
N TRP A 214 19.03 -4.38 -52.97
CA TRP A 214 18.61 -5.27 -54.05
C TRP A 214 17.33 -4.76 -54.73
N LEU A 215 16.33 -4.28 -53.98
CA LEU A 215 15.17 -3.57 -54.54
C LEU A 215 15.58 -2.38 -55.41
N ARG A 216 16.48 -1.52 -54.92
CA ARG A 216 16.99 -0.37 -55.70
C ARG A 216 17.70 -0.81 -56.98
N LEU A 217 18.49 -1.88 -56.93
CA LEU A 217 19.18 -2.44 -58.10
C LEU A 217 18.21 -3.07 -59.08
N ALA A 218 17.17 -3.74 -58.59
CA ALA A 218 16.11 -4.33 -59.41
C ALA A 218 15.39 -3.22 -60.19
N PHE A 219 14.97 -2.12 -59.54
CA PHE A 219 14.34 -0.97 -60.21
C PHE A 219 15.20 -0.32 -61.30
N LYS A 220 16.53 -0.43 -61.20
CA LYS A 220 17.48 0.12 -62.18
C LYS A 220 17.87 -0.88 -63.27
N SER A 221 17.37 -2.11 -63.21
CA SER A 221 17.70 -3.18 -64.15
C SER A 221 16.60 -3.35 -65.19
N LYS A 222 17.00 -3.71 -66.41
CA LYS A 222 16.07 -3.90 -67.54
C LYS A 222 15.67 -5.35 -67.76
N SER A 223 16.39 -6.30 -67.16
CA SER A 223 16.07 -7.73 -67.16
C SER A 223 16.57 -8.41 -65.88
N VAL A 224 16.10 -9.64 -65.64
CA VAL A 224 16.51 -10.46 -64.48
C VAL A 224 18.00 -10.80 -64.54
N GLU A 225 18.57 -11.05 -65.72
CA GLU A 225 20.00 -11.37 -65.89
C GLU A 225 20.89 -10.17 -65.56
N GLU A 226 20.45 -8.95 -65.89
CA GLU A 226 21.18 -7.72 -65.56
C GLU A 226 21.21 -7.52 -64.04
N PHE A 227 20.07 -7.73 -63.37
CA PHE A 227 19.99 -7.69 -61.91
C PHE A 227 20.89 -8.74 -61.25
N ALA A 228 20.82 -10.00 -61.70
CA ALA A 228 21.60 -11.11 -61.16
C ALA A 228 23.13 -10.88 -61.24
N LYS A 229 23.60 -10.09 -62.21
CA LYS A 229 25.01 -9.69 -62.31
C LYS A 229 25.40 -8.59 -61.31
N LYS A 230 24.47 -7.72 -60.92
CA LYS A 230 24.71 -6.58 -60.02
C LYS A 230 24.73 -6.96 -58.54
N ILE A 231 24.13 -8.09 -58.17
CA ILE A 231 24.08 -8.57 -56.78
C ILE A 231 25.13 -9.65 -56.47
N LYS A 232 25.99 -9.98 -57.44
CA LYS A 232 27.14 -10.88 -57.28
C LYS A 232 28.32 -10.18 -56.63
#